data_AF-A0A250J5J7-F1
#
_entry.id   AF-A0A250J5J7-F1
#
_cell.length_a   1.000
_cell.length_b   1.000
_cell.length_c   1.000
_cell.angle_alpha   90.00
_cell.angle_beta   90.00
_cell.angle_gamma   90.00
#
_symmetry.space_group_name_H-M   'P 1'
#
loop_
_entity.id
_entity.type
_entity.pdbx_description
1 polymer ?
#
loop_
_entity_poly.entity_id
_entity_poly.type
_entity_poly.pdbx_seq_one_letter_code
_entity_poly.pdbx_strand_id
1 'polypeptide(L)'
;MDERLGLTSKLAGCIPDARDPARVVHSRLERVRQRVYQMALGYEDCNDAQALRHDPALQVACDLMPHSGSPLSSQPTLCRLENAVDGPRCSCARPPGRDGRGAPGAARESLPSNPTDLVPLCQPDCRSPDR
;
A
#
# COMPACT_ATOMS: atom_id res chain seq x y z
N MET A 1 -16.87 -0.83 -5.72
CA MET A 1 -17.01 -1.46 -4.38
C MET A 1 -15.87 -1.04 -3.49
N ASP A 2 -14.62 -1.31 -3.89
CA ASP A 2 -13.43 -0.90 -3.12
C ASP A 2 -13.39 0.59 -2.78
N GLU A 3 -13.74 1.49 -3.71
CA GLU A 3 -13.83 2.93 -3.40
C GLU A 3 -14.80 3.26 -2.26
N ARG A 4 -15.91 2.52 -2.13
CA ARG A 4 -16.89 2.73 -1.04
C ARG A 4 -16.38 2.22 0.31
N LEU A 5 -15.46 1.26 0.31
CA LEU A 5 -14.94 0.61 1.53
C LEU A 5 -13.56 1.11 1.95
N GLY A 6 -12.79 1.65 0.99
CA GLY A 6 -11.44 2.15 1.16
C GLY A 6 -10.43 1.08 1.57
N LEU A 7 -10.66 -0.20 1.23
CA LEU A 7 -9.83 -1.31 1.70
C LEU A 7 -8.41 -1.22 1.16
N THR A 8 -8.28 -1.06 -0.16
CA THR A 8 -6.95 -0.96 -0.80
C THR A 8 -6.22 0.32 -0.39
N SER A 9 -6.93 1.42 -0.17
CA SER A 9 -6.35 2.67 0.33
C SER A 9 -5.78 2.51 1.73
N LYS A 10 -6.51 1.86 2.64
CA LYS A 10 -6.01 1.57 4.00
C LYS A 10 -4.83 0.62 3.96
N LEU A 11 -4.90 -0.45 3.17
CA LEU A 11 -3.82 -1.40 2.99
C LEU A 11 -2.56 -0.73 2.42
N ALA A 12 -2.71 0.12 1.40
CA ALA A 12 -1.60 0.90 0.85
C ALA A 12 -0.97 1.79 1.92
N GLY A 13 -1.75 2.44 2.78
CA GLY A 13 -1.25 3.23 3.90
C GLY A 13 -0.35 2.46 4.88
N CYS A 14 -0.55 1.15 5.03
CA CYS A 14 0.20 0.30 5.95
C CYS A 14 1.54 -0.22 5.38
N ILE A 15 1.74 -0.20 4.06
CA ILE A 15 2.94 -0.76 3.43
C ILE A 15 4.04 0.31 3.37
N PRO A 16 5.21 0.12 4.00
CA PRO A 16 6.32 1.07 3.91
C PRO A 16 6.72 1.38 2.46
N ASP A 17 7.06 2.63 2.18
CA ASP A 17 7.50 3.06 0.85
C ASP A 17 8.75 3.94 0.94
N ALA A 18 9.91 3.32 0.75
CA ALA A 18 11.21 4.00 0.77
C ALA A 18 11.66 4.51 -0.61
N ARG A 19 10.78 4.45 -1.62
CA ARG A 19 11.10 4.90 -2.98
C ARG A 19 11.18 6.42 -3.02
N ASP A 20 12.13 6.95 -3.80
CA ASP A 20 12.19 8.37 -4.15
C ASP A 20 10.90 8.79 -4.89
N PRO A 21 10.07 9.69 -4.33
CA PRO A 21 8.81 10.10 -4.93
C PRO A 21 8.95 10.64 -6.35
N ALA A 22 10.07 11.28 -6.70
CA ALA A 22 10.31 11.83 -8.03
C ALA A 22 10.50 10.75 -9.11
N ARG A 23 10.73 9.50 -8.69
CA ARG A 23 10.95 8.34 -9.58
C ARG A 23 9.77 7.36 -9.54
N VAL A 24 8.70 7.68 -8.83
CA VAL A 24 7.52 6.82 -8.71
C VAL A 24 6.63 7.01 -9.94
N VAL A 25 6.60 5.98 -10.79
CA VAL A 25 5.67 5.89 -11.92
C VAL A 25 4.33 5.29 -11.48
N HIS A 26 4.39 4.17 -10.74
CA HIS A 26 3.20 3.47 -10.24
C HIS A 26 2.98 3.77 -8.77
N SER A 27 1.82 4.37 -8.47
CA SER A 27 1.46 4.70 -7.09
C SER A 27 1.35 3.44 -6.24
N ARG A 28 1.56 3.58 -4.94
CA ARG A 28 1.41 2.44 -4.01
C ARG A 28 -0.02 1.91 -4.01
N LEU A 29 -1.01 2.79 -4.09
CA LEU A 29 -2.42 2.43 -4.18
C LEU A 29 -2.73 1.62 -5.44
N GLU A 30 -2.25 2.07 -6.61
CA GLU A 30 -2.39 1.35 -7.87
C GLU A 30 -1.81 -0.06 -7.78
N ARG A 31 -0.57 -0.20 -7.27
CA ARG A 31 0.09 -1.51 -7.10
C ARG A 31 -0.69 -2.43 -6.16
N VAL A 32 -1.25 -1.90 -5.07
CA VAL A 32 -2.07 -2.67 -4.12
C VAL A 32 -3.38 -3.11 -4.76
N ARG A 33 -4.09 -2.21 -5.46
CA ARG A 33 -5.32 -2.54 -6.18
C ARG A 33 -5.11 -3.61 -7.22
N GLN A 34 -4.11 -3.40 -8.09
CA GLN A 34 -3.72 -4.38 -9.10
C GLN A 34 -3.51 -5.75 -8.47
N ARG A 35 -2.82 -5.82 -7.34
CA ARG A 35 -2.52 -7.10 -6.71
C ARG A 35 -3.75 -7.75 -6.07
N VAL A 36 -4.53 -6.99 -5.31
CA VAL A 36 -5.77 -7.49 -4.69
C VAL A 36 -6.74 -8.01 -5.75
N TYR A 37 -6.88 -7.31 -6.87
CA TYR A 37 -7.78 -7.73 -7.95
C TYR A 37 -7.24 -8.92 -8.72
N GLN A 38 -5.93 -8.99 -9.00
CA GLN A 38 -5.33 -10.18 -9.60
C GLN A 38 -5.56 -11.43 -8.75
N MET A 39 -5.38 -11.36 -7.43
CA MET A 39 -5.71 -12.48 -6.53
C MET A 39 -7.20 -12.83 -6.58
N ALA A 40 -8.09 -11.84 -6.57
CA ALA A 40 -9.53 -12.08 -6.65
C ALA A 40 -9.99 -12.70 -7.99
N LEU A 41 -9.22 -12.47 -9.07
CA LEU A 41 -9.44 -13.02 -10.40
C LEU A 41 -8.78 -14.40 -10.60
N GLY A 42 -8.04 -14.92 -9.61
CA GLY A 42 -7.35 -16.22 -9.68
C GLY A 42 -5.91 -16.17 -10.21
N TYR A 43 -5.30 -14.99 -10.27
CA TYR A 43 -3.90 -14.78 -10.68
C TYR A 43 -2.96 -14.63 -9.47
N GLU A 44 -2.95 -15.65 -8.60
CA GLU A 44 -2.24 -15.61 -7.31
C GLU A 44 -0.71 -15.68 -7.38
N ASP A 45 -0.11 -16.21 -8.45
CA ASP A 45 1.35 -16.41 -8.54
C ASP A 45 2.12 -15.22 -9.14
N CYS A 46 1.40 -14.20 -9.61
CA CYS A 46 1.93 -12.95 -10.17
C CYS A 46 2.70 -13.12 -11.51
N ASN A 47 2.81 -14.31 -12.09
CA ASN A 47 3.54 -14.51 -13.35
C ASN A 47 2.85 -13.83 -14.55
N ASP A 48 1.53 -13.78 -14.52
CA ASP A 48 0.69 -13.18 -15.55
C ASP A 48 0.64 -11.65 -15.47
N ALA A 49 1.19 -11.04 -14.42
CA ALA A 49 1.16 -9.59 -14.23
C ALA A 49 1.84 -8.84 -15.40
N GLN A 50 2.81 -9.46 -16.07
CA GLN A 50 3.45 -8.86 -17.25
C GLN A 50 2.50 -8.78 -18.46
N ALA A 51 1.60 -9.74 -18.63
CA ALA A 51 0.60 -9.72 -19.69
C ALA A 51 -0.61 -8.86 -19.27
N LEU A 52 -1.14 -9.08 -18.07
CA LEU A 52 -2.32 -8.42 -17.53
C LEU A 52 -2.16 -6.91 -17.35
N ARG A 53 -0.93 -6.39 -17.30
CA ARG A 53 -0.72 -4.93 -17.18
C ARG A 53 -1.29 -4.11 -18.33
N HIS A 54 -1.59 -4.77 -19.45
CA HIS A 54 -2.19 -4.18 -20.65
C HIS A 54 -3.70 -4.47 -20.77
N ASP A 55 -4.28 -5.22 -19.83
CA ASP A 55 -5.71 -5.52 -19.81
C ASP A 55 -6.51 -4.23 -19.52
N PRO A 56 -7.39 -3.78 -20.44
CA PRO A 56 -8.18 -2.57 -20.24
C PRO A 56 -9.14 -2.64 -19.05
N ALA A 57 -9.72 -3.82 -18.76
CA ALA A 57 -10.62 -3.99 -17.64
C ALA A 57 -9.87 -3.90 -16.32
N LEU A 58 -8.67 -4.50 -16.23
CA LEU A 58 -7.84 -4.39 -15.04
C LEU A 58 -7.31 -2.96 -14.83
N GLN A 59 -6.99 -2.24 -15.92
CA GLN A 59 -6.61 -0.82 -15.86
C GLN A 59 -7.74 0.03 -15.29
N VAL A 60 -8.96 -0.10 -15.82
CA VAL A 60 -10.14 0.62 -15.30
C VAL A 60 -10.39 0.29 -13.83
N ALA A 61 -10.30 -0.99 -13.45
CA ALA A 61 -10.48 -1.40 -12.06
C ALA A 61 -9.47 -0.71 -11.11
N CYS A 62 -8.25 -0.45 -11.58
CA CYS A 62 -7.19 0.21 -10.81
C CYS A 62 -7.19 1.73 -10.92
N ASP A 63 -8.25 2.35 -11.44
CA ASP A 63 -8.38 3.79 -11.73
C ASP A 63 -7.35 4.32 -12.76
N LEU A 64 -6.90 3.47 -13.67
CA LEU A 64 -6.11 3.88 -14.83
C LEU A 64 -6.98 4.00 -16.07
N MET A 65 -6.72 5.04 -16.87
CA MET A 65 -7.37 5.22 -18.16
C MET A 65 -6.78 4.23 -19.17
N PRO A 66 -7.61 3.37 -19.81
CA PRO A 66 -7.17 2.51 -20.89
C PRO A 66 -6.57 3.32 -22.04
N HIS A 67 -5.57 2.75 -22.71
CA HIS A 67 -4.91 3.37 -23.87
C HIS A 67 -4.19 4.71 -23.60
N SER A 68 -4.05 5.11 -22.33
CA SER A 68 -3.23 6.27 -21.92
C SER A 68 -1.73 6.09 -22.19
N GLY A 69 -1.31 4.89 -22.63
CA GLY A 69 0.09 4.54 -22.85
C GLY A 69 0.83 4.16 -21.57
N SER A 70 0.24 4.34 -20.39
CA SER A 70 0.81 3.92 -19.12
C SER A 70 0.22 2.57 -18.69
N PRO A 71 0.92 1.43 -18.94
CA PRO A 71 0.48 0.14 -18.43
C PRO A 71 0.54 0.08 -16.91
N LEU A 72 -0.13 -0.90 -16.30
CA LEU A 72 0.03 -1.18 -14.87
C LEU A 72 1.46 -1.65 -14.54
N SER A 73 1.71 -1.88 -13.24
CA SER A 73 2.99 -2.40 -12.76
C SER A 73 3.31 -3.77 -13.35
N SER A 74 4.58 -3.97 -13.70
CA SER A 74 5.10 -5.28 -14.10
C SER A 74 5.27 -6.22 -12.89
N GLN A 75 5.44 -7.52 -13.16
CA GLN A 75 5.72 -8.53 -12.13
C GLN A 75 6.85 -8.14 -11.15
N PRO A 76 8.04 -7.69 -11.58
CA PRO A 76 9.11 -7.34 -10.63
C PRO A 76 8.75 -6.11 -9.80
N THR A 77 7.91 -5.23 -10.32
CA THR A 77 7.41 -4.08 -9.57
C THR A 77 6.43 -4.54 -8.48
N LEU A 78 5.54 -5.49 -8.76
CA LEU A 78 4.64 -6.05 -7.75
C LEU A 78 5.39 -6.88 -6.70
N CYS A 79 6.36 -7.70 -7.11
CA CYS A 79 7.19 -8.48 -6.19
C CYS A 79 7.94 -7.58 -5.18
N ARG A 80 8.46 -6.42 -5.61
CA ARG A 80 9.05 -5.44 -4.68
C ARG A 80 8.04 -4.83 -3.70
N LEU A 81 6.76 -4.74 -4.06
CA LEU A 81 5.71 -4.25 -3.14
C LEU A 81 5.51 -5.27 -2.02
N GLU A 82 5.37 -6.54 -2.39
CA GLU A 82 5.10 -7.64 -1.48
C GLU A 82 6.23 -7.79 -0.46
N ASN A 83 7.49 -7.76 -0.94
CA ASN A 83 8.67 -7.83 -0.07
C ASN A 83 8.89 -6.57 0.79
N ALA A 84 8.19 -5.46 0.52
CA ALA A 84 8.29 -4.26 1.37
C ALA A 84 7.59 -4.43 2.72
N VAL A 85 6.70 -5.42 2.85
CA VAL A 85 6.02 -5.76 4.12
C VAL A 85 6.96 -6.47 5.09
N ASP A 86 7.93 -7.22 4.55
CA ASP A 86 8.92 -8.01 5.32
C ASP A 86 10.28 -7.30 5.47
N GLY A 87 10.44 -6.10 4.89
CA GLY A 87 11.63 -5.27 5.06
C GLY A 87 11.89 -4.90 6.53
N PRO A 88 13.12 -4.46 6.90
CA PRO A 88 13.44 -4.11 8.27
C PRO A 88 12.38 -3.15 8.80
N ARG A 89 11.63 -3.62 9.80
CA ARG A 89 10.54 -2.86 10.42
C ARG A 89 11.08 -1.49 10.75
N CYS A 90 10.48 -0.46 10.17
CA CYS A 90 10.72 0.89 10.65
C CYS A 90 10.37 0.89 12.15
N SER A 91 11.28 1.35 13.02
CA SER A 91 11.09 1.30 14.47
C SER A 91 9.86 2.07 14.95
N CYS A 92 9.30 2.96 14.11
CA CYS A 92 8.06 3.68 14.36
C CYS A 92 6.78 2.89 14.01
N ALA A 93 6.85 1.74 13.32
CA ALA A 93 5.69 0.96 12.90
C ALA A 93 5.02 0.15 14.04
N ARG A 94 5.31 0.49 15.31
CA ARG A 94 4.62 -0.11 16.46
C ARG A 94 3.22 0.51 16.53
N PRO A 95 2.13 -0.27 16.44
CA PRO A 95 0.81 0.26 16.70
C PRO A 95 0.77 0.78 18.16
N PRO A 96 0.25 2.00 18.42
CA PRO A 96 0.07 2.44 19.79
C PRO A 96 -0.88 1.46 20.50
N GLY A 97 -0.44 0.84 21.59
CA GLY A 97 -1.34 0.17 22.53
C GLY A 97 -1.22 -1.35 22.73
N ARG A 98 -0.08 -2.00 22.46
CA ARG A 98 0.14 -3.39 22.92
C ARG A 98 1.27 -3.52 23.95
N ASP A 99 1.11 -2.76 25.02
CA ASP A 99 1.92 -2.91 26.23
C ASP A 99 0.96 -3.43 27.30
N GLY A 100 1.03 -4.73 27.58
CA GLY A 100 0.22 -5.42 28.57
C GLY A 100 0.53 -5.02 30.02
N ARG A 101 0.79 -3.75 30.29
CA ARG A 101 0.83 -3.16 31.63
C ARG A 101 -0.26 -2.10 31.69
N GLY A 102 -1.38 -2.47 32.30
CA GLY A 102 -2.48 -1.54 32.55
C GLY A 102 -2.01 -0.33 33.35
N ALA A 103 -2.27 0.86 32.83
CA ALA A 103 -2.31 2.10 33.60
C ALA A 103 -3.78 2.52 33.73
N PRO A 104 -4.27 2.91 34.92
CA PRO A 104 -5.65 3.31 35.09
C PRO A 104 -5.85 4.74 34.57
N GLY A 105 -6.88 4.93 33.75
CA GLY A 105 -7.43 6.27 33.47
C GLY A 105 -6.80 7.05 32.31
N ALA A 106 -6.80 6.49 31.10
CA ALA A 106 -6.65 7.28 29.88
C ALA A 106 -7.99 7.36 29.14
N ALA A 107 -8.44 8.58 28.86
CA ALA A 107 -9.68 8.88 28.16
C ALA A 107 -9.75 8.17 26.80
N ARG A 108 -10.96 7.79 26.39
CA ARG A 108 -11.24 7.19 25.08
C ARG A 108 -10.90 8.23 24.01
N GLU A 109 -9.69 8.21 23.47
CA GLU A 109 -9.34 9.03 22.33
C GLU A 109 -10.24 8.66 21.15
N SER A 110 -10.92 9.67 20.63
CA SER A 110 -11.87 9.56 19.54
C SER A 110 -11.10 9.32 18.26
N LEU A 111 -11.49 8.30 17.48
CA LEU A 111 -10.98 8.12 16.11
C LEU A 111 -11.23 9.41 15.30
N PRO A 112 -10.25 9.91 14.53
CA PRO A 112 -10.43 11.11 13.74
C PRO A 112 -11.53 10.88 12.69
N SER A 113 -12.43 11.84 12.59
CA SER A 113 -13.61 11.82 11.72
C SER A 113 -13.28 12.12 10.24
N ASN A 114 -12.04 12.49 9.92
CA ASN A 114 -11.62 12.92 8.59
C ASN A 114 -10.43 12.10 8.04
N PRO A 115 -10.55 11.46 6.85
CA PRO A 115 -9.47 10.64 6.28
C PRO A 115 -8.17 11.40 5.93
N THR A 116 -8.18 12.73 5.87
CA THR A 116 -6.96 13.55 5.71
C THR A 116 -6.18 13.79 6.99
N ASP A 117 -6.73 13.46 8.17
CA ASP A 117 -6.00 13.53 9.46
C ASP A 117 -5.09 12.31 9.70
N LEU A 118 -5.00 11.39 8.73
CA LEU A 118 -3.92 10.43 8.61
C LEU A 118 -2.63 11.17 8.20
N VAL A 119 -2.09 11.96 9.12
CA VAL A 119 -0.70 12.42 9.10
C VAL A 119 0.18 11.18 8.85
N PRO A 120 1.21 11.26 7.99
CA PRO A 120 2.07 10.11 7.73
C PRO A 120 2.72 9.70 9.05
N LEU A 121 2.35 8.52 9.58
CA LEU A 121 2.93 7.94 10.79
C LEU A 121 4.42 7.55 10.64
N CYS A 122 5.07 8.00 9.56
CA CYS A 122 6.48 7.83 9.31
C CYS A 122 7.08 9.22 9.04
N GLN A 123 7.84 9.75 10.00
CA GLN A 123 8.58 10.99 9.81
C GLN A 123 9.72 10.81 8.78
N PRO A 124 10.18 11.90 8.11
CA PRO A 124 11.17 11.82 7.04
C PRO A 124 12.56 11.27 7.43
N ASP A 125 12.85 11.10 8.73
CA ASP A 125 14.18 10.70 9.24
C ASP A 125 14.35 9.19 9.52
N CYS A 126 13.44 8.35 9.03
CA CYS A 126 13.58 6.90 9.15
C CYS A 126 14.59 6.32 8.15
N ARG A 127 15.86 6.73 8.24
CA ARG A 127 16.98 5.99 7.65
C ARG A 127 17.20 4.72 8.46
N SER A 128 17.06 3.56 7.81
CA SER A 128 17.63 2.30 8.32
C SER A 128 19.14 2.48 8.54
N PRO A 129 19.74 1.94 9.62
CA PRO A 129 21.18 1.76 9.66
C PRO A 129 21.56 0.73 8.58
N ASP A 130 22.59 1.04 7.78
CA ASP A 130 23.12 0.19 6.71
C ASP A 130 23.19 -1.29 7.10
N ARG A 131 22.52 -2.15 6.32
CA ARG A 131 23.06 -3.37 5.65
C ARG A 131 21.98 -4.19 4.97
#